data_AF-A0A8D5AJV4-F1
#
_entry.id   AF-A0A8D5AJV4-F1
#
_cell.length_a   1.000
_cell.length_b   1.000
_cell.length_c   1.000
_cell.angle_alpha   90.00
_cell.angle_beta   90.00
_cell.angle_gamma   90.00
#
_symmetry.space_group_name_H-M   'P 1'
#
loop_
_entity.id
_entity.type
_entity.pdbx_description
1 polymer ?
#
loop_
_entity_poly.entity_id
_entity_poly.type
_entity_poly.pdbx_seq_one_letter_code
_entity_poly.pdbx_strand_id
1 'polypeptide(L)'
;MNVNLHIERLILEGLDLPPGQKRLLHAAVEAELARLLSEGGLSSPLTGGGAMPSLAGPSMQFQAGSSPSALGRQIAGALYRGIGS
;
A
#
# COMPACT_ATOMS: atom_id res chain seq x y z
N MET A 1 6.50 2.14 -18.57
CA MET A 1 5.07 2.27 -18.22
C MET A 1 4.94 3.48 -17.30
N ASN A 2 3.97 4.36 -17.53
CA ASN A 2 3.73 5.49 -16.64
C ASN A 2 2.47 5.20 -15.83
N VAL A 3 2.63 4.93 -14.53
CA VAL A 3 1.52 4.63 -13.62
C VAL A 3 1.38 5.82 -12.68
N ASN A 4 0.21 6.45 -12.70
CA ASN A 4 -0.17 7.43 -11.70
C ASN A 4 -1.24 6.78 -10.80
N LEU A 5 -0.86 6.45 -9.57
CA LEU A 5 -1.77 5.91 -8.58
C LEU A 5 -2.10 7.00 -7.57
N HIS A 6 -3.38 7.35 -7.48
CA HIS A 6 -3.88 8.25 -6.46
C HIS A 6 -4.71 7.47 -5.44
N ILE A 7 -4.30 7.52 -4.18
CA ILE A 7 -5.05 6.96 -3.05
C ILE A 7 -5.62 8.12 -2.26
N GLU A 8 -6.92 8.36 -2.40
CA GLU A 8 -7.60 9.45 -1.67
C GLU A 8 -7.54 9.24 -0.15
N ARG A 9 -7.65 7.98 0.30
CA ARG A 9 -7.65 7.64 1.71
C ARG A 9 -7.13 6.23 1.94
N LEU A 10 -6.18 6.12 2.86
CA LEU A 10 -5.74 4.85 3.45
C LEU A 10 -6.21 4.81 4.91
N ILE A 11 -7.17 3.92 5.20
CA ILE A 11 -7.70 3.75 6.56
C ILE A 11 -6.96 2.57 7.21
N LEU A 12 -6.32 2.82 8.34
CA LEU A 12 -5.64 1.81 9.15
C LEU A 12 -6.29 1.81 10.53
N GLU A 13 -7.05 0.76 10.83
CA GLU A 13 -7.71 0.58 12.12
C GLU A 13 -6.81 -0.21 13.08
N GLY A 14 -6.86 0.11 14.37
CA GLY A 14 -6.10 -0.61 15.41
C GLY A 14 -4.59 -0.38 15.40
N LEU A 15 -4.09 0.58 14.61
CA LEU A 15 -2.68 0.90 14.53
C LEU A 15 -2.36 2.15 15.37
N ASP A 16 -1.65 1.97 16.48
CA ASP A 16 -1.13 3.07 17.28
C ASP A 16 0.29 3.46 16.81
N LEU A 17 0.39 4.60 16.14
CA LEU A 17 1.67 5.14 15.63
C LEU A 17 2.04 6.43 16.35
N PRO A 18 3.23 6.49 16.96
CA PRO A 18 3.75 7.72 17.53
C PRO A 18 3.79 8.88 16.51
N PRO A 19 3.61 10.13 16.97
CA PRO A 19 3.84 11.32 16.16
C PRO A 19 5.24 11.25 15.52
N GLY A 20 5.30 11.36 14.18
CA GLY A 20 6.55 11.26 13.41
C GLY A 20 6.74 9.93 12.68
N GLN A 21 6.21 8.81 13.19
CA GLN A 21 6.29 7.53 12.47
C GLN A 21 5.33 7.45 11.28
N LYS A 22 4.24 8.23 11.31
CA LYS A 22 3.28 8.30 10.19
C LYS A 22 3.93 8.69 8.87
N ARG A 23 4.87 9.64 8.88
CA ARG A 23 5.59 10.08 7.67
C ARG A 23 6.51 8.98 7.13
N LEU A 24 7.21 8.29 8.03
CA LEU A 24 8.07 7.15 7.68
C LEU A 24 7.25 5.99 7.10
N LEU A 25 6.09 5.71 7.70
CA LEU A 25 5.17 4.71 7.19
C LEU A 25 4.70 5.08 5.78
N HIS A 26 4.24 6.31 5.57
CA HIS A 26 3.78 6.79 4.27
C HIS A 26 4.87 6.63 3.20
N ALA A 27 6.08 7.10 3.48
CA ALA A 27 7.21 6.99 2.55
C ALA A 27 7.56 5.51 2.26
N ALA A 28 7.46 4.63 3.26
CA ALA A 28 7.72 3.21 3.08
C ALA A 28 6.65 2.51 2.23
N VAL A 29 5.37 2.85 2.42
CA VAL A 29 4.28 2.36 1.58
C VAL A 29 4.47 2.81 0.14
N GLU A 30 4.75 4.09 -0.08
CA GLU A 30 4.94 4.67 -1.41
C GLU A 30 6.12 4.03 -2.15
N ALA A 31 7.28 3.93 -1.49
CA ALA A 31 8.47 3.33 -2.09
C ALA A 31 8.27 1.86 -2.46
N GLU A 32 7.66 1.06 -1.58
CA GLU A 32 7.43 -0.35 -1.88
C GLU A 32 6.35 -0.55 -2.93
N LEU A 33 5.28 0.24 -2.92
CA LEU A 33 4.22 0.13 -3.91
C LEU A 33 4.72 0.53 -5.30
N ALA A 34 5.54 1.58 -5.39
CA ALA A 34 6.22 1.96 -6.62
C ALA A 34 7.12 0.82 -7.13
N ARG A 35 7.88 0.18 -6.24
CA ARG A 35 8.72 -0.98 -6.58
C ARG A 35 7.87 -2.13 -7.14
N LEU A 36 6.82 -2.56 -6.43
CA LEU A 36 5.95 -3.66 -6.83
C LEU A 36 5.24 -3.40 -8.16
N LEU A 37 4.72 -2.19 -8.37
CA LEU A 37 4.10 -1.79 -9.64
C LEU A 37 5.11 -1.74 -10.79
N SER A 38 6.36 -1.34 -10.52
CA SER A 38 7.41 -1.29 -11.53
C SER A 38 7.90 -2.67 -11.95
N GLU A 39 7.95 -3.63 -11.03
CA GLU A 39 8.46 -4.98 -11.26
C GLU A 39 7.37 -5.95 -11.74
N GLY A 40 6.21 -5.96 -11.09
CA GLY A 40 5.12 -6.90 -11.39
C GLY A 40 4.04 -6.34 -12.32
N GLY A 41 4.09 -5.04 -12.63
CA GLY A 41 3.08 -4.38 -13.46
C GLY A 41 1.71 -4.28 -12.79
N LEU A 42 0.71 -3.84 -13.56
CA LEU A 42 -0.70 -3.81 -13.14
C LEU A 42 -1.45 -4.98 -13.76
N SER A 43 -2.38 -5.54 -13.01
CA SER A 43 -3.32 -6.54 -13.50
C SER A 43 -4.29 -5.93 -14.53
N SER A 44 -4.77 -6.78 -15.44
CA SER A 44 -5.54 -6.38 -16.63
C SER A 44 -6.77 -5.47 -16.40
N PRO A 45 -7.49 -5.47 -15.25
CA PRO A 45 -8.60 -4.56 -15.03
C PRO A 45 -8.19 -3.08 -14.92
N LEU A 46 -6.94 -2.80 -14.53
CA LEU A 46 -6.44 -1.44 -14.28
C LEU A 46 -5.45 -0.96 -15.34
N THR A 47 -4.97 -1.85 -16.22
CA THR A 47 -4.07 -1.50 -17.34
C THR A 47 -4.69 -0.54 -18.35
N GLY A 48 -6.02 -0.48 -18.44
CA GLY A 48 -6.75 0.46 -19.30
C GLY A 48 -7.04 1.82 -18.65
N GLY A 49 -6.62 2.02 -17.40
CA GLY A 49 -7.13 3.08 -16.54
C GLY A 49 -8.48 2.71 -15.93
N GLY A 50 -8.71 3.12 -14.69
CA GLY A 50 -9.92 2.81 -13.97
C GLY A 50 -9.89 3.40 -12.55
N ALA A 51 -11.06 3.59 -11.98
CA ALA A 51 -11.22 3.96 -10.58
C ALA A 51 -11.70 2.74 -9.80
N MET A 52 -11.05 2.44 -8.68
CA MET A 52 -11.50 1.42 -7.74
C MET A 52 -12.08 2.12 -6.51
N PRO A 53 -13.41 2.13 -6.32
CA PRO A 53 -14.05 2.92 -5.26
C PRO A 53 -13.68 2.45 -3.85
N SER A 54 -13.36 1.16 -3.72
CA SER A 54 -12.94 0.57 -2.45
C SER A 54 -12.03 -0.61 -2.74
N LEU A 55 -10.99 -0.73 -1.92
CA LEU A 55 -10.12 -1.90 -1.88
C LEU A 55 -10.15 -2.50 -0.48
N ALA A 56 -10.79 -3.66 -0.35
CA ALA A 56 -10.69 -4.46 0.85
C ALA A 56 -9.32 -5.15 0.85
N GLY A 57 -8.37 -4.62 1.63
CA GLY A 57 -7.10 -5.28 1.87
C GLY A 57 -7.29 -6.55 2.72
N PRO A 58 -6.43 -7.57 2.56
CA PRO A 58 -6.40 -8.70 3.47
C PRO A 58 -6.16 -8.24 4.92
N SER A 59 -6.70 -8.98 5.89
CA SER A 59 -6.37 -8.75 7.30
C SER A 59 -4.87 -8.96 7.51
N MET A 60 -4.23 -7.98 8.14
CA MET A 60 -2.79 -8.00 8.43
C MET A 60 -2.57 -8.15 9.93
N GLN A 61 -1.61 -8.99 10.29
CA GLN A 61 -1.17 -9.15 11.68
C GLN A 61 0.08 -8.29 11.87
N PHE A 62 -0.04 -7.23 12.65
CA PHE A 62 1.08 -6.36 12.97
C PHE A 62 1.72 -6.82 14.28
N GLN A 63 3.04 -7.05 14.25
CA GLN A 63 3.78 -7.27 15.49
C GLN A 63 4.06 -5.92 16.17
N ALA A 64 3.75 -5.83 17.46
CA ALA A 64 4.11 -4.67 18.28
C ALA A 64 5.62 -4.41 18.22
N GLY A 65 6.02 -3.17 18.01
CA GLY A 65 7.43 -2.78 17.84
C GLY A 65 8.01 -2.98 16.43
N SER A 66 7.19 -3.38 15.45
CA SER A 66 7.63 -3.42 14.04
C SER A 66 8.06 -2.04 13.56
N SER A 67 9.18 -1.99 12.82
CA SER A 67 9.63 -0.73 12.22
C SER A 67 8.57 -0.18 11.24
N PRO A 68 8.39 1.15 11.15
CA PRO A 68 7.49 1.77 10.17
C PRO A 68 7.77 1.32 8.73
N SER A 69 9.05 1.05 8.41
CA SER A 69 9.44 0.56 7.09
C SER A 69 8.94 -0.87 6.80
N ALA A 70 9.01 -1.77 7.79
CA ALA A 70 8.48 -3.12 7.64
C ALA A 70 6.95 -3.12 7.51
N LEU A 71 6.28 -2.29 8.32
CA LEU A 71 4.84 -2.07 8.22
C LEU A 71 4.45 -1.54 6.84
N GLY A 72 5.19 -0.55 6.33
CA GLY A 72 4.93 0.04 5.02
C GLY A 72 5.02 -0.98 3.89
N ARG A 73 6.03 -1.86 3.94
CA ARG A 73 6.15 -2.95 2.96
C ARG A 73 4.99 -3.93 2.99
N GLN A 74 4.54 -4.31 4.19
CA GLN A 74 3.40 -5.22 4.33
C GLN A 74 2.11 -4.61 3.77
N ILE A 75 1.86 -3.33 4.09
CA ILE A 75 0.69 -2.59 3.58
C ILE A 75 0.77 -2.46 2.05
N ALA A 76 1.92 -2.07 1.50
CA ALA A 76 2.10 -1.98 0.05
C ALA A 76 1.85 -3.31 -0.67
N GLY A 77 2.34 -4.43 -0.13
CA GLY A 77 2.07 -5.75 -0.68
C GLY A 77 0.61 -6.18 -0.58
N ALA A 78 -0.09 -5.77 0.48
CA ALA A 78 -1.53 -5.99 0.62
C ALA A 78 -2.34 -5.18 -0.42
N LEU A 79 -1.97 -3.91 -0.63
CA LEU A 79 -2.57 -3.05 -1.64
C LEU A 79 -2.32 -3.59 -3.05
N TYR A 80 -1.06 -3.98 -3.35
CA TYR A 80 -0.67 -4.51 -4.65
C TYR A 80 -1.45 -5.77 -5.03
N ARG A 81 -1.60 -6.71 -4.10
CA ARG A 81 -2.44 -7.91 -4.31
C ARG A 81 -3.91 -7.56 -4.45
N GLY A 82 -4.42 -6.61 -3.65
CA GLY A 82 -5.80 -6.16 -3.76
C GLY A 82 -6.12 -5.53 -5.12
N ILE A 83 -5.15 -4.81 -5.70
CA ILE A 83 -5.21 -4.25 -7.06
C ILE A 83 -5.31 -5.36 -8.13
N GLY A 84 -4.98 -6.61 -7.79
CA GLY A 84 -5.29 -7.80 -8.59
C GLY A 84 -4.08 -8.54 -9.16
N SER A 85 -2.89 -8.42 -8.55
CA SER A 85 -1.70 -9.20 -8.89
C SER A 85 -1.77 -10.64 -8.39
#